data_AF-A0A7S4RMN5-F1
#
_entry.id   AF-A0A7S4RMN5-F1
#
_cell.length_a   1.000
_cell.length_b   1.000
_cell.length_c   1.000
_cell.angle_alpha   90.00
_cell.angle_beta   90.00
_cell.angle_gamma   90.00
#
_symmetry.space_group_name_H-M   'P 1'
#
loop_
_entity.id
_entity.type
_entity.pdbx_description
1 polymer ?
#
loop_
_entity_poly.entity_id
_entity_poly.type
_entity_poly.pdbx_seq_one_letter_code
_entity_poly.pdbx_strand_id
1 'polypeptide(L)'
;MTSIPLEEIKINNMMKIDIKKILFAVVGMPEQSKTELLADIIYRKTGGNTLLVIQFFKYLWECGLIWFSFRQRCWQWDTKIIESKSIFKDAADLLSEKILFLPKDIQFKLKKMACIGSQCDITILHLICGDDFADKEPPDELCNVDIAVDEGLIQKNGSKYVFAHDQIESAVYSLIPEEQRSSWHLEVGKKILNSCSSEKGTERLIFLVADQLNRGKLSMKEDTERISLVELNYR
;
A
#
# COMPACT_ATOMS: atom_id res chain seq x y z
N MET A 1 -32.06 3.33 -23.81
CA MET A 1 -31.13 3.27 -22.66
C MET A 1 -30.02 4.27 -22.92
N THR A 2 -30.16 5.48 -22.39
CA THR A 2 -29.16 6.56 -22.50
C THR A 2 -28.00 6.25 -21.56
N SER A 3 -26.83 5.94 -22.12
CA SER A 3 -25.59 5.78 -21.36
C SER A 3 -25.20 7.14 -20.77
N ILE A 4 -25.21 7.25 -19.45
CA ILE A 4 -24.67 8.41 -18.75
C ILE A 4 -23.16 8.43 -18.99
N PRO A 5 -22.56 9.52 -19.49
CA PRO A 5 -21.12 9.60 -19.66
C PRO A 5 -20.46 9.53 -18.29
N LEU A 6 -19.60 8.54 -18.11
CA LEU A 6 -18.80 8.36 -16.90
C LEU A 6 -17.55 9.24 -17.06
N GLU A 7 -17.50 10.35 -16.33
CA GLU A 7 -16.36 11.26 -16.33
C GLU A 7 -15.41 10.88 -15.19
N GLU A 8 -14.26 10.30 -15.55
CA GLU A 8 -13.27 9.85 -14.58
C GLU A 8 -12.37 11.04 -14.18
N ILE A 9 -12.62 11.60 -12.99
CA ILE A 9 -11.79 12.69 -12.44
C ILE A 9 -10.55 12.08 -11.80
N LYS A 10 -9.40 12.18 -12.48
CA LYS A 10 -8.10 11.80 -11.92
C LYS A 10 -7.60 12.86 -10.94
N ILE A 11 -7.59 12.54 -9.65
CA ILE A 11 -6.99 13.36 -8.61
C ILE A 11 -5.48 13.06 -8.59
N ASN A 12 -4.68 14.01 -9.08
CA ASN A 12 -3.22 13.90 -9.06
C ASN A 12 -2.66 14.25 -7.67
N ASN A 13 -1.39 13.88 -7.44
CA ASN A 13 -0.65 14.30 -6.25
C ASN A 13 -0.59 15.83 -6.14
N MET A 14 -0.62 16.31 -4.90
CA MET A 14 -0.50 17.72 -4.58
C MET A 14 0.82 18.28 -5.08
N MET A 15 0.77 19.46 -5.69
CA MET A 15 1.99 20.20 -5.96
C MET A 15 2.50 20.83 -4.66
N LYS A 16 3.79 21.17 -4.62
CA LYS A 16 4.38 21.94 -3.51
C LYS A 16 3.57 23.21 -3.18
N ILE A 17 2.98 23.85 -4.19
CA ILE A 17 2.15 25.04 -3.98
C ILE A 17 0.85 24.74 -3.23
N ASP A 18 0.29 23.55 -3.39
CA ASP A 18 -0.92 23.14 -2.68
C ASP A 18 -0.58 22.83 -1.21
N ILE A 19 0.57 22.20 -0.95
CA ILE A 19 1.07 21.99 0.42
C ILE A 19 1.30 23.33 1.13
N LYS A 20 1.83 24.34 0.43
CA LYS A 20 1.95 25.70 0.99
C LYS A 20 0.60 26.31 1.34
N LYS A 21 -0.40 26.15 0.49
CA LYS A 21 -1.77 26.63 0.76
C LYS A 21 -2.36 25.95 1.99
N ILE A 22 -2.16 24.63 2.14
CA ILE A 22 -2.58 23.90 3.35
C ILE A 22 -1.83 24.40 4.57
N LEU A 23 -0.50 24.54 4.50
CA LEU A 23 0.30 25.09 5.60
C LEU A 23 -0.21 26.45 6.03
N PHE A 24 -0.46 27.34 5.07
CA PHE A 24 -0.98 28.67 5.34
C PHE A 24 -2.35 28.62 6.04
N ALA A 25 -3.24 27.74 5.58
CA ALA A 25 -4.58 27.58 6.15
C ALA A 25 -4.56 26.97 7.56
N VAL A 26 -3.70 25.98 7.81
CA VAL A 26 -3.67 25.22 9.08
C VAL A 26 -2.82 25.92 10.15
N VAL A 27 -1.72 26.53 9.72
CA VAL A 27 -0.62 26.97 10.59
C VAL A 27 -0.58 28.52 10.70
N GLY A 28 -1.38 29.23 9.90
CA GLY A 28 -1.46 30.69 9.87
C GLY A 28 -0.30 31.34 9.10
N MET A 29 -0.02 32.62 9.35
CA MET A 29 1.06 33.39 8.71
C MET A 29 2.34 33.48 9.57
N PRO A 30 3.19 32.45 9.65
CA PRO A 30 4.58 32.62 10.06
C PRO A 30 5.40 33.13 8.86
N GLU A 31 6.64 33.51 9.16
CA GLU A 31 7.63 34.02 8.19
C GLU A 31 7.61 33.21 6.88
N GLN A 32 7.40 33.89 5.74
CA GLN A 32 7.19 33.25 4.44
C GLN A 32 8.35 32.32 4.04
N SER A 33 9.58 32.69 4.42
CA SER A 33 10.81 31.90 4.25
C SER A 33 10.78 30.56 5.00
N LYS A 34 10.30 30.53 6.25
CA LYS A 34 10.23 29.31 7.08
C LYS A 34 9.12 28.37 6.62
N THR A 35 8.00 28.93 6.17
CA THR A 35 6.89 28.16 5.58
C THR A 35 7.31 27.51 4.28
N GLU A 36 8.12 28.19 3.46
CA GLU A 36 8.67 27.65 2.23
C GLU A 36 9.55 26.42 2.48
N LEU A 37 10.44 26.50 3.48
CA LEU A 37 11.33 25.41 3.85
C LEU A 37 10.56 24.20 4.39
N LEU A 38 9.56 24.42 5.24
CA LEU A 38 8.72 23.34 5.74
C LEU A 38 7.93 22.68 4.60
N ALA A 39 7.34 23.47 3.71
CA ALA A 39 6.64 22.96 2.53
C ALA A 39 7.55 22.12 1.63
N ASP A 40 8.83 22.52 1.49
CA ASP A 40 9.83 21.76 0.74
C ASP A 40 10.13 20.41 1.37
N ILE A 41 10.36 20.38 2.69
CA ILE A 41 10.62 19.14 3.44
C ILE A 41 9.43 18.20 3.32
N ILE A 42 8.21 18.71 3.52
CA ILE A 42 6.99 17.90 3.42
C ILE A 42 6.83 17.37 1.99
N TYR A 43 6.99 18.21 0.97
CA TYR A 43 6.88 17.76 -0.42
C TYR A 43 7.94 16.71 -0.78
N ARG A 44 9.21 16.93 -0.43
CA ARG A 44 10.29 15.97 -0.68
C ARG A 44 10.04 14.62 -0.01
N LYS A 45 9.56 14.63 1.25
CA LYS A 45 9.32 13.40 2.01
C LYS A 45 8.04 12.67 1.61
N THR A 46 7.05 13.36 1.05
CA THR A 46 5.73 12.78 0.76
C THR A 46 5.45 12.60 -0.73
N GLY A 47 6.29 13.17 -1.61
CA GLY A 47 6.07 13.17 -3.06
C GLY A 47 4.77 13.88 -3.47
N GLY A 48 4.17 14.70 -2.59
CA GLY A 48 2.88 15.34 -2.83
C GLY A 48 1.67 14.42 -2.64
N ASN A 49 1.84 13.18 -2.19
CA ASN A 49 0.70 12.31 -1.94
C ASN A 49 -0.12 12.85 -0.75
N THR A 50 -1.39 13.22 -0.99
CA THR A 50 -2.25 13.90 0.00
C THR A 50 -2.35 13.14 1.31
N LEU A 51 -2.47 11.81 1.25
CA LEU A 51 -2.51 10.96 2.44
C LEU A 51 -1.21 11.14 3.23
N LEU A 52 -0.06 11.05 2.57
CA LEU A 52 1.25 11.17 3.21
C LEU A 52 1.53 12.55 3.75
N VAL A 53 1.05 13.60 3.07
CA VAL A 53 1.09 14.97 3.58
C VAL A 53 0.36 15.04 4.91
N ILE A 54 -0.89 14.56 4.97
CA ILE A 54 -1.68 14.54 6.21
C ILE A 54 -1.00 13.70 7.31
N GLN A 55 -0.47 12.53 6.97
CA GLN A 55 0.21 11.66 7.94
C GLN A 55 1.50 12.28 8.47
N PHE A 56 2.31 12.86 7.59
CA PHE A 56 3.54 13.50 8.01
C PHE A 56 3.25 14.72 8.89
N PHE A 57 2.20 15.50 8.61
CA PHE A 57 1.74 16.55 9.52
C PHE A 57 1.36 16.03 10.90
N LYS A 58 0.58 14.94 10.97
CA LYS A 58 0.20 14.30 12.23
C LYS A 58 1.43 13.87 13.02
N TYR A 59 2.39 13.20 12.37
CA TYR A 59 3.66 12.82 12.98
C TYR A 59 4.42 14.02 13.56
N LEU A 60 4.55 15.10 12.77
CA LEU A 60 5.24 16.31 13.22
C LEU A 60 4.57 16.93 14.46
N TRP A 61 3.25 16.88 14.53
CA TRP A 61 2.48 17.33 15.70
C TRP A 61 2.66 16.42 16.91
N GLU A 62 2.46 15.11 16.74
CA GLU A 62 2.52 14.13 17.83
C GLU A 62 3.91 14.03 18.45
N CYS A 63 4.97 14.16 17.64
CA CYS A 63 6.34 14.24 18.13
C CYS A 63 6.73 15.63 18.68
N GLY A 64 5.82 16.60 18.67
CA GLY A 64 6.07 17.98 19.13
C GLY A 64 7.10 18.74 18.29
N LEU A 65 7.30 18.33 17.03
CA LEU A 65 8.21 18.98 16.08
C LEU A 65 7.58 20.23 15.45
N ILE A 66 6.25 20.24 15.36
CA ILE A 66 5.43 21.42 15.13
C ILE A 66 4.58 21.61 16.39
N TRP A 67 4.59 22.81 16.97
CA TRP A 67 3.83 23.11 18.18
C TRP A 67 3.27 24.54 18.16
N PHE A 68 2.18 24.77 18.89
CA PHE A 68 1.62 26.11 19.04
C PHE A 68 2.29 26.87 20.19
N SER A 69 2.88 28.03 19.90
CA SER A 69 3.48 28.89 20.92
C SER A 69 2.46 29.89 21.45
N PHE A 70 1.94 29.68 22.66
CA PHE A 70 0.99 30.61 23.29
C PHE A 70 1.57 32.02 23.51
N ARG A 71 2.88 32.12 23.74
CA ARG A 71 3.57 33.42 23.92
C ARG A 71 3.58 34.23 22.62
N GLN A 72 3.84 33.58 21.49
CA GLN A 72 3.92 34.26 20.19
C GLN A 72 2.60 34.21 19.41
N ARG A 73 1.60 33.46 19.91
CA ARG A 73 0.29 33.21 19.30
C ARG A 73 0.37 32.70 17.86
N CYS A 74 1.41 31.93 17.57
CA CYS A 74 1.63 31.33 16.27
C CYS A 74 2.25 29.95 16.43
N TRP A 75 2.09 29.16 15.39
CA TRP A 75 2.75 27.88 15.28
C TRP A 75 4.26 28.06 15.07
N GLN A 76 5.03 27.17 15.68
CA GLN A 76 6.48 27.15 15.65
C GLN A 76 6.97 25.76 15.25
N TRP A 77 8.12 25.75 14.59
CA TRP A 77 8.84 24.55 14.20
C TRP A 77 10.30 24.90 13.96
N ASP A 78 11.13 23.87 13.96
CA ASP A 78 12.53 23.99 13.56
C ASP A 78 12.79 23.02 12.41
N THR A 79 13.02 23.57 11.21
CA THR A 79 13.25 22.78 10.00
C THR A 79 14.50 21.91 10.11
N LYS A 80 15.54 22.35 10.84
CA LYS A 80 16.76 21.55 11.06
C LYS A 80 16.49 20.38 11.97
N ILE A 81 15.69 20.58 13.03
CA ILE A 81 15.27 19.48 13.92
C ILE A 81 14.37 18.52 13.16
N ILE A 82 13.41 19.01 12.36
CA ILE A 82 12.55 18.15 11.54
C ILE A 82 13.37 17.32 10.57
N GLU A 83 14.33 17.93 9.88
CA GLU A 83 15.15 17.24 8.88
C GLU A 83 16.11 16.21 9.53
N SER A 84 16.60 16.48 10.74
CA SER A 84 17.47 15.56 11.48
C SER A 84 16.74 14.48 12.28
N LYS A 85 15.54 14.76 12.81
CA LYS A 85 14.73 13.81 13.60
C LYS A 85 13.74 13.01 12.75
N SER A 86 13.46 13.41 11.52
CA SER A 86 12.60 12.63 10.64
C SER A 86 13.28 11.31 10.31
N ILE A 87 12.82 10.23 10.96
CA ILE A 87 13.28 8.86 10.70
C ILE A 87 12.94 8.46 9.25
N PHE A 88 11.83 8.99 8.72
CA PHE A 88 11.40 8.74 7.35
C PHE A 88 12.33 9.41 6.35
N LYS A 89 12.89 8.65 5.41
CA LYS A 89 13.70 9.16 4.30
C LYS A 89 12.79 9.64 3.17
N ASP A 90 11.72 8.89 2.90
CA ASP A 90 10.78 9.14 1.82
C ASP A 90 9.33 8.69 2.14
N ALA A 91 8.50 8.73 1.11
CA ALA A 91 7.09 8.36 1.15
C ALA A 91 6.87 6.88 1.52
N ALA A 92 7.77 6.00 1.09
CA ALA A 92 7.68 4.57 1.35
C ALA A 92 7.97 4.27 2.82
N ASP A 93 8.91 4.98 3.45
CA ASP A 93 9.20 4.85 4.88
C ASP A 93 7.99 5.28 5.74
N LEU A 94 7.34 6.40 5.39
CA LEU A 94 6.13 6.88 6.06
C LEU A 94 4.99 5.86 6.01
N LEU A 95 4.78 5.26 4.84
CA LEU A 95 3.77 4.23 4.64
C LEU A 95 4.13 2.95 5.39
N SER A 96 5.39 2.54 5.34
CA SER A 96 5.89 1.34 6.00
C SER A 96 5.63 1.38 7.50
N GLU A 97 5.90 2.50 8.17
CA GLU A 97 5.56 2.63 9.59
C GLU A 97 4.07 2.53 9.85
N LYS A 98 3.24 3.23 9.07
CA LYS A 98 1.79 3.15 9.21
C LYS A 98 1.28 1.71 9.08
N ILE A 99 1.78 0.96 8.12
CA ILE A 99 1.47 -0.46 7.95
C ILE A 99 1.94 -1.26 9.17
N LEU A 100 3.12 -0.97 9.72
CA LEU A 100 3.65 -1.65 10.91
C LEU A 100 2.81 -1.41 12.18
N PHE A 101 2.08 -0.29 12.26
CA PHE A 101 1.12 -0.01 13.34
C PHE A 101 -0.19 -0.80 13.24
N LEU A 102 -0.50 -1.38 12.08
CA LEU A 102 -1.71 -2.21 11.92
C LEU A 102 -1.59 -3.53 12.68
N PRO A 103 -2.72 -4.21 13.01
CA PRO A 103 -2.69 -5.58 13.49
C PRO A 103 -1.90 -6.52 12.58
N LYS A 104 -1.20 -7.50 13.16
CA LYS A 104 -0.33 -8.43 12.40
C LYS A 104 -1.08 -9.23 11.33
N ASP A 105 -2.35 -9.55 11.56
CA ASP A 105 -3.22 -10.19 10.57
C ASP A 105 -3.39 -9.32 9.32
N ILE A 106 -3.71 -8.03 9.51
CA ILE A 106 -3.89 -7.07 8.41
C ILE A 106 -2.58 -6.85 7.67
N GLN A 107 -1.46 -6.72 8.40
CA GLN A 107 -0.13 -6.65 7.78
C GLN A 107 0.15 -7.86 6.89
N PHE A 108 -0.20 -9.06 7.35
CA PHE A 108 -0.02 -10.29 6.59
C PHE A 108 -0.86 -10.32 5.32
N LYS A 109 -2.15 -9.96 5.41
CA LYS A 109 -3.08 -9.87 4.27
C LYS A 109 -2.60 -8.86 3.23
N LEU A 110 -2.21 -7.66 3.66
CA LEU A 110 -1.66 -6.64 2.76
C LEU A 110 -0.38 -7.13 2.06
N LYS A 111 0.54 -7.80 2.78
CA LYS A 111 1.75 -8.36 2.17
C LYS A 111 1.45 -9.42 1.12
N LYS A 112 0.48 -10.30 1.38
CA LYS A 112 0.02 -11.30 0.40
C LYS A 112 -0.63 -10.64 -0.82
N MET A 113 -1.42 -9.59 -0.61
CA MET A 113 -1.98 -8.77 -1.69
C MET A 113 -0.87 -8.12 -2.54
N ALA A 114 0.15 -7.54 -1.91
CA ALA A 114 1.27 -6.90 -2.60
C ALA A 114 2.14 -7.90 -3.39
N CYS A 115 2.16 -9.19 -3.02
CA CYS A 115 2.77 -10.22 -3.87
C CYS A 115 2.03 -10.39 -5.20
N ILE A 116 0.70 -10.21 -5.22
CA ILE A 116 -0.14 -10.32 -6.43
C ILE A 116 -0.05 -9.06 -7.28
N GLY A 117 -0.09 -7.88 -6.65
CA GLY A 117 0.07 -6.59 -7.29
C GLY A 117 -0.90 -5.52 -6.77
N SER A 118 -1.13 -4.49 -7.59
CA SER A 118 -1.90 -3.28 -7.22
C SER A 118 -3.38 -3.53 -6.92
N GLN A 119 -3.94 -4.63 -7.41
CA GLN A 119 -5.33 -5.04 -7.18
C GLN A 119 -5.43 -6.54 -6.94
N CYS A 120 -6.37 -6.95 -6.07
CA CYS A 120 -6.62 -8.34 -5.73
C CYS A 120 -8.12 -8.58 -5.57
N ASP A 121 -8.62 -9.67 -6.16
CA ASP A 121 -10.00 -10.10 -5.93
C ASP A 121 -10.13 -10.71 -4.53
N ILE A 122 -11.24 -10.45 -3.85
CA ILE A 122 -11.49 -10.92 -2.48
C ILE A 122 -11.42 -12.45 -2.38
N THR A 123 -11.86 -13.17 -3.41
CA THR A 123 -11.80 -14.63 -3.47
C THR A 123 -10.35 -15.13 -3.48
N ILE A 124 -9.49 -14.47 -4.25
CA ILE A 124 -8.05 -14.79 -4.32
C ILE A 124 -7.37 -14.43 -3.00
N LEU A 125 -7.71 -13.27 -2.42
CA LEU A 125 -7.12 -12.83 -1.16
C LEU A 125 -7.42 -13.80 0.00
N HIS A 126 -8.65 -14.30 0.10
CA HIS A 126 -9.01 -15.31 1.09
C HIS A 126 -8.28 -16.64 0.85
N LEU A 127 -8.26 -17.10 -0.41
CA LEU A 127 -7.56 -18.32 -0.79
C LEU A 127 -6.07 -18.29 -0.39
N ILE A 128 -5.37 -17.20 -0.66
CA ILE A 128 -3.93 -17.10 -0.37
C ILE A 128 -3.66 -16.89 1.13
N CYS A 129 -4.58 -16.27 1.86
CA CYS A 129 -4.48 -16.11 3.31
C CYS A 129 -4.76 -17.41 4.07
N GLY A 130 -5.36 -18.41 3.40
CA GLY A 130 -5.66 -19.71 4.01
C GLY A 130 -6.87 -19.67 4.92
N ASP A 131 -7.79 -18.73 4.67
CA ASP A 131 -9.09 -18.77 5.31
C ASP A 131 -9.89 -19.89 4.63
N ASP A 132 -10.14 -20.99 5.35
CA ASP A 132 -10.86 -22.16 4.84
C ASP A 132 -12.33 -21.81 4.54
N PHE A 133 -12.59 -21.34 3.31
CA PHE A 133 -13.93 -21.19 2.78
C PHE A 133 -14.16 -22.23 1.69
N ALA A 134 -14.46 -23.46 2.12
CA ALA A 134 -15.00 -24.47 1.25
C ALA A 134 -16.35 -23.98 0.68
N ASP A 135 -16.40 -23.78 -0.64
CA ASP A 135 -17.60 -23.68 -1.46
C ASP A 135 -18.56 -22.48 -1.23
N LYS A 136 -18.13 -21.39 -0.59
CA LYS A 136 -18.96 -20.15 -0.49
C LYS A 136 -18.14 -18.90 -0.76
N GLU A 137 -18.76 -17.92 -1.42
CA GLU A 137 -18.22 -16.55 -1.47
C GLU A 137 -18.03 -16.07 -0.02
N PRO A 138 -16.79 -15.70 0.37
CA PRO A 138 -16.53 -15.24 1.72
C PRO A 138 -17.31 -13.95 1.94
N PRO A 139 -18.09 -13.83 3.04
CA PRO A 139 -18.72 -12.58 3.40
C PRO A 139 -17.67 -11.48 3.53
N ASP A 140 -17.95 -10.34 2.91
CA ASP A 140 -17.06 -9.17 2.85
C ASP A 140 -16.48 -8.74 4.21
N GLU A 141 -17.24 -8.96 5.28
CA GLU A 141 -16.91 -8.61 6.67
C GLU A 141 -15.79 -9.49 7.27
N LEU A 142 -15.49 -10.65 6.67
CA LEU A 142 -14.51 -11.60 7.23
C LEU A 142 -13.07 -11.32 6.83
N CYS A 143 -12.83 -10.49 5.80
CA CYS A 143 -11.47 -10.16 5.40
C CYS A 143 -10.77 -9.29 6.47
N ASN A 144 -11.53 -8.61 7.34
CA ASN A 144 -11.02 -7.78 8.45
C ASN A 144 -9.94 -6.78 7.99
N VAL A 145 -10.06 -6.29 6.75
CA VAL A 145 -9.18 -5.25 6.18
C VAL A 145 -9.83 -3.87 6.23
N ASP A 146 -10.97 -3.73 6.90
CA ASP A 146 -11.70 -2.45 7.02
C ASP A 146 -10.83 -1.37 7.66
N ILE A 147 -9.99 -1.74 8.63
CA ILE A 147 -8.99 -0.81 9.21
C ILE A 147 -8.05 -0.27 8.12
N ALA A 148 -7.62 -1.09 7.16
CA ALA A 148 -6.77 -0.63 6.06
C ALA A 148 -7.54 0.23 5.04
N VAL A 149 -8.85 0.03 4.91
CA VAL A 149 -9.74 0.88 4.11
C VAL A 149 -9.94 2.24 4.79
N ASP A 150 -10.27 2.25 6.08
CA ASP A 150 -10.46 3.45 6.89
C ASP A 150 -9.19 4.30 6.96
N GLU A 151 -8.04 3.63 7.02
CA GLU A 151 -6.72 4.27 6.97
C GLU A 151 -6.32 4.75 5.56
N GLY A 152 -7.15 4.51 4.55
CA GLY A 152 -6.95 4.93 3.16
C GLY A 152 -5.79 4.23 2.46
N LEU A 153 -5.39 3.05 2.94
CA LEU A 153 -4.30 2.26 2.34
C LEU A 153 -4.79 1.46 1.13
N ILE A 154 -6.02 0.96 1.22
CA ILE A 154 -6.70 0.22 0.16
C ILE A 154 -8.11 0.77 -0.03
N GLN A 155 -8.68 0.52 -1.20
CA GLN A 155 -10.05 0.85 -1.57
C GLN A 155 -10.76 -0.42 -2.03
N LYS A 156 -12.06 -0.47 -1.79
CA LYS A 156 -12.90 -1.60 -2.18
C LYS A 156 -13.78 -1.21 -3.37
N ASN A 157 -13.59 -1.91 -4.48
CA ASN A 157 -14.30 -1.71 -5.74
C ASN A 157 -15.05 -3.00 -6.11
N GLY A 158 -16.28 -3.14 -5.62
CA GLY A 158 -17.04 -4.38 -5.76
C GLY A 158 -16.34 -5.54 -5.05
N SER A 159 -16.01 -6.60 -5.79
CA SER A 159 -15.31 -7.79 -5.28
C SER A 159 -13.78 -7.64 -5.19
N LYS A 160 -13.24 -6.43 -5.38
CA LYS A 160 -11.78 -6.22 -5.45
C LYS A 160 -11.30 -5.21 -4.43
N TYR A 161 -10.15 -5.52 -3.85
CA TYR A 161 -9.33 -4.55 -3.14
C TYR A 161 -8.28 -3.99 -4.09
N VAL A 162 -8.05 -2.69 -4.02
CA VAL A 162 -7.06 -1.95 -4.81
C VAL A 162 -6.24 -1.11 -3.86
N PHE A 163 -4.91 -1.13 -3.97
CA PHE A 163 -4.09 -0.17 -3.25
C PHE A 163 -4.45 1.23 -3.70
N ALA A 164 -4.64 2.15 -2.74
CA ALA A 164 -5.01 3.52 -3.08
C ALA A 164 -3.94 4.21 -3.95
N HIS A 165 -2.69 3.73 -3.89
CA HIS A 165 -1.56 4.19 -4.70
C HIS A 165 -0.44 3.14 -4.77
N ASP A 166 0.29 3.08 -5.87
CA ASP A 166 1.46 2.22 -6.10
C ASP A 166 2.57 2.33 -5.02
N GLN A 167 2.69 3.49 -4.36
CA GLN A 167 3.66 3.69 -3.27
C GLN A 167 3.29 2.85 -2.04
N ILE A 168 2.00 2.61 -1.81
CA ILE A 168 1.50 1.79 -0.70
C ILE A 168 1.82 0.33 -0.99
N GLU A 169 1.53 -0.15 -2.20
CA GLU A 169 1.93 -1.51 -2.63
C GLU A 169 3.45 -1.71 -2.44
N SER A 170 4.25 -0.77 -2.94
CA SER A 170 5.71 -0.84 -2.86
C SER A 170 6.22 -0.85 -1.41
N ALA A 171 5.63 -0.03 -0.53
CA ALA A 171 5.96 -0.01 0.89
C ALA A 171 5.60 -1.34 1.55
N VAL A 172 4.37 -1.85 1.31
CA VAL A 172 3.92 -3.14 1.84
C VAL A 172 4.82 -4.29 1.39
N TYR A 173 5.15 -4.35 0.10
CA TYR A 173 6.02 -5.39 -0.45
C TYR A 173 7.45 -5.30 0.11
N SER A 174 7.94 -4.08 0.35
CA SER A 174 9.27 -3.86 0.94
C SER A 174 9.37 -4.36 2.38
N LEU A 175 8.25 -4.46 3.11
CA LEU A 175 8.18 -5.05 4.45
C LEU A 175 8.33 -6.59 4.45
N ILE A 176 8.41 -7.24 3.29
CA ILE A 176 8.75 -8.66 3.17
C ILE A 176 10.28 -8.76 3.03
N PRO A 177 10.97 -9.46 3.97
CA PRO A 177 12.41 -9.67 3.87
C PRO A 177 12.79 -10.29 2.52
N GLU A 178 13.83 -9.78 1.88
CA GLU A 178 14.21 -10.17 0.52
C GLU A 178 14.41 -11.69 0.36
N GLU A 179 15.03 -12.31 1.37
CA GLU A 179 15.26 -13.75 1.48
C GLU A 179 13.95 -14.57 1.52
N GLN A 180 12.86 -13.98 1.99
CA GLN A 180 11.56 -14.64 2.12
C GLN A 180 10.66 -14.42 0.91
N ARG A 181 10.92 -13.41 0.07
CA ARG A 181 10.04 -13.04 -1.06
C ARG A 181 9.81 -14.20 -2.01
N SER A 182 10.87 -14.93 -2.36
CA SER A 182 10.74 -16.08 -3.27
C SER A 182 9.88 -17.19 -2.65
N SER A 183 10.01 -17.46 -1.35
CA SER A 183 9.18 -18.46 -0.65
C SER A 183 7.71 -18.04 -0.62
N TRP A 184 7.44 -16.75 -0.37
CA TRP A 184 6.08 -16.21 -0.37
C TRP A 184 5.41 -16.31 -1.74
N HIS A 185 6.12 -15.95 -2.80
CA HIS A 185 5.63 -16.07 -4.18
C HIS A 185 5.35 -17.53 -4.56
N LEU A 186 6.22 -18.45 -4.15
CA LEU A 186 6.00 -19.89 -4.35
C LEU A 186 4.74 -20.38 -3.63
N GLU A 187 4.54 -19.99 -2.37
CA GLU A 187 3.36 -20.34 -1.59
C GLU A 187 2.06 -19.82 -2.22
N VAL A 188 2.05 -18.55 -2.64
CA VAL A 188 0.92 -17.91 -3.31
C VAL A 188 0.60 -18.64 -4.62
N GLY A 189 1.61 -18.87 -5.47
CA GLY A 189 1.43 -19.57 -6.74
C GLY A 189 0.87 -20.99 -6.58
N LYS A 190 1.38 -21.75 -5.59
CA LYS A 190 0.88 -23.10 -5.29
C LYS A 190 -0.56 -23.10 -4.78
N LYS A 191 -0.93 -22.18 -3.88
CA LYS A 191 -2.30 -22.08 -3.37
C LYS A 191 -3.29 -21.78 -4.49
N ILE A 192 -2.95 -20.83 -5.37
CA ILE A 192 -3.80 -20.51 -6.53
C ILE A 192 -3.88 -21.72 -7.48
N LEU A 193 -2.76 -22.37 -7.80
CA LEU A 193 -2.73 -23.54 -8.68
C LEU A 193 -3.61 -24.68 -8.17
N ASN A 194 -3.53 -25.01 -6.88
CA ASN A 194 -4.31 -26.09 -6.27
C ASN A 194 -5.81 -25.82 -6.27
N SER A 195 -6.24 -24.54 -6.22
CA SER A 195 -7.65 -24.17 -6.30
C SER A 195 -8.20 -24.20 -7.74
N CYS A 196 -7.34 -24.09 -8.75
CA CYS A 196 -7.73 -23.95 -10.16
C CYS A 196 -8.03 -25.28 -10.86
N SER A 197 -8.27 -26.38 -10.13
CA SER A 197 -8.53 -27.70 -10.72
C SER A 197 -9.87 -27.83 -11.47
N SER A 198 -10.70 -26.77 -11.52
CA SER A 198 -11.96 -26.74 -12.28
C SER A 198 -11.86 -25.90 -13.56
N GLU A 199 -12.12 -26.53 -14.71
CA GLU A 199 -11.82 -26.12 -16.10
C GLU A 199 -12.28 -24.72 -16.62
N LYS A 200 -13.05 -23.92 -15.87
CA LYS A 200 -13.68 -22.68 -16.41
C LYS A 200 -13.08 -21.35 -15.97
N GLY A 201 -12.24 -21.31 -14.92
CA GLY A 201 -11.58 -20.09 -14.42
C GLY A 201 -10.11 -19.93 -14.85
N THR A 202 -9.60 -20.90 -15.61
CA THR A 202 -8.19 -21.27 -15.67
C THR A 202 -7.33 -20.26 -16.44
N GLU A 203 -7.78 -19.71 -17.56
CA GLU A 203 -6.93 -18.85 -18.42
C GLU A 203 -6.51 -17.54 -17.75
N ARG A 204 -7.40 -16.88 -17.00
CA ARG A 204 -7.06 -15.60 -16.36
C ARG A 204 -6.11 -15.77 -15.18
N LEU A 205 -6.21 -16.90 -14.48
CA LEU A 205 -5.38 -17.23 -13.33
C LEU A 205 -4.07 -17.90 -13.74
N ILE A 206 -3.99 -18.51 -14.92
CA ILE A 206 -2.77 -19.20 -15.37
C ILE A 206 -1.58 -18.26 -15.46
N PHE A 207 -1.79 -17.04 -15.98
CA PHE A 207 -0.74 -16.02 -16.07
C PHE A 207 -0.30 -15.54 -14.68
N LEU A 208 -1.25 -15.37 -13.76
CA LEU A 208 -0.95 -15.00 -12.37
C LEU A 208 -0.15 -16.12 -11.69
N VAL A 209 -0.58 -17.37 -11.80
CA VAL A 209 0.13 -18.52 -11.25
C VAL A 209 1.54 -18.62 -11.85
N ALA A 210 1.69 -18.50 -13.16
CA ALA A 210 2.98 -18.52 -13.83
C ALA A 210 3.90 -17.40 -13.33
N ASP A 211 3.42 -16.15 -13.24
CA ASP A 211 4.20 -15.03 -12.69
C ASP A 211 4.65 -15.31 -11.24
N GLN A 212 3.74 -15.76 -10.37
CA GLN A 212 4.05 -16.07 -8.97
C GLN A 212 5.08 -17.22 -8.85
N LEU A 213 4.89 -18.31 -9.60
CA LEU A 213 5.83 -19.43 -9.56
C LEU A 213 7.20 -19.07 -10.16
N ASN A 214 7.25 -18.22 -11.19
CA ASN A 214 8.51 -17.71 -11.75
C ASN A 214 9.27 -16.86 -10.71
N ARG A 215 8.58 -15.99 -9.96
CA ARG A 215 9.18 -15.23 -8.84
C ARG A 215 9.55 -16.13 -7.66
N GLY A 216 8.85 -17.27 -7.50
CA GLY A 216 9.12 -18.29 -6.48
C GLY A 216 10.22 -19.30 -6.82
N LYS A 217 10.81 -19.23 -8.02
CA LYS A 217 11.73 -20.24 -8.56
C LYS A 217 12.95 -20.53 -7.68
N LEU A 218 13.50 -19.52 -7.00
CA LEU A 218 14.67 -19.70 -6.13
C LEU A 218 14.37 -20.55 -4.88
N SER A 219 13.10 -20.61 -4.47
CA SER A 219 12.65 -21.42 -3.32
C SER A 219 12.13 -22.80 -3.71
N MET A 220 12.02 -23.11 -5.00
CA MET A 220 11.66 -24.45 -5.49
C MET A 220 12.79 -25.43 -5.17
N LYS A 221 12.44 -26.57 -4.56
CA LYS A 221 13.42 -27.57 -4.13
C LYS A 221 13.49 -28.74 -5.10
N GLU A 222 12.35 -29.13 -5.65
CA GLU A 222 12.24 -30.33 -6.49
C GLU A 222 12.34 -29.98 -7.98
N ASP A 223 12.97 -30.87 -8.75
CA ASP A 223 13.07 -30.70 -10.20
C ASP A 223 11.72 -30.90 -10.90
N THR A 224 10.83 -31.71 -10.30
CA THR A 224 9.43 -31.87 -10.71
C THR A 224 8.69 -30.54 -10.73
N GLU A 225 8.83 -29.73 -9.67
CA GLU A 225 8.22 -28.38 -9.59
C GLU A 225 8.72 -27.46 -10.71
N ARG A 226 10.02 -27.54 -11.02
CA ARG A 226 10.64 -26.73 -12.08
C ARG A 226 10.16 -27.17 -13.46
N ILE A 227 9.99 -28.47 -13.69
CA ILE A 227 9.46 -29.01 -14.94
C ILE A 227 8.01 -28.57 -15.13
N SER A 228 7.16 -28.66 -14.10
CA SER A 228 5.77 -28.19 -14.18
C SER A 228 5.68 -26.67 -14.43
N LEU A 229 6.59 -25.87 -13.87
CA LEU A 229 6.66 -24.43 -14.17
C LEU A 229 7.04 -24.17 -15.64
N VAL A 230 7.98 -24.95 -16.19
CA VAL A 230 8.36 -24.84 -17.59
C VAL A 230 7.16 -25.15 -18.49
N GLU A 231 6.45 -26.26 -18.24
CA GLU A 231 5.24 -26.62 -18.99
C GLU A 231 4.16 -25.55 -18.90
N LEU A 232 3.98 -24.95 -17.72
CA LEU A 232 3.02 -23.86 -17.51
C LEU A 232 3.38 -22.60 -18.33
N ASN A 233 4.68 -22.28 -18.44
CA ASN A 233 5.15 -21.13 -19.22
C ASN A 233 5.05 -21.33 -20.74
N TYR A 234 4.92 -22.57 -21.22
CA TYR A 234 4.78 -22.90 -22.65
C TYR A 234 3.32 -22.99 -23.13
N ARG A 235 2.35 -22.95 -22.22
CA ARG A 235 0.92 -22.87 -22.54
C ARG A 235 0.52 -21.44 -22.89
#